data_AF-A0A1J5DN85-F1
#
_entry.id   AF-A0A1J5DN85-F1
#
_cell.length_a   1.000
_cell.length_b   1.000
_cell.length_c   1.000
_cell.angle_alpha   90.00
_cell.angle_beta   90.00
_cell.angle_gamma   90.00
#
_symmetry.space_group_name_H-M   'P 1'
#
loop_
_entity.id
_entity.type
_entity.pdbx_description
1 polymer ?
#
loop_
_entity_poly.entity_id
_entity_poly.type
_entity_poly.pdbx_seq_one_letter_code
_entity_poly.pdbx_strand_id
1 'polypeptide(L)'
;MDSQTGTILSTLLKKRLKTLGYPSLRRFHADRPGLGLSYEVLRQVVYGGHIPRPETLFRILGSMQFSSSQVRKICGMHYGDYLPISSTPTDASLPSPAQAGTGNPESPADPPTPLEEPGEILSRLHASLQRIPIPGNEDFWEMVEALARIAEQKVRRSASRQAEQPLLFAGEPEAIYQFLVRKNRIPPFLSRGENLTLDFVDGIDYRDRFRGALLGSAVGEALGTVTQGLTPRDVEELFGELDALPVFGSARRAAAPHDSLLLSVAGSLLPDGLLDPERMADAIARACRRDDPPGLSASARNLLERGLPWHEAGENAPESMPAVLVLPLALLRAGNFRRLKLEAGILVSLTHTHPTAIAGAIAQACAVARILHTPASSLDVISFPRALSHVVAGIEPERGARPRIGRSGTTVGRKLGAELPALLLRRAPVQEMQEALGNGTAAHEGIPFGLGCFLRTPGDFAEAVVPAARHGGDARAVAAIAGALCGAYIGESGIPERFLARLPERRELGEAAEGLLALARRDG
;
A
#
# COMPACT_ATOMS: atom_id res chain seq x y z
N MET A 1 -31.19 9.69 21.09
CA MET A 1 -31.28 8.23 20.87
C MET A 1 -30.85 7.96 19.44
N ASP A 2 -29.57 7.66 19.21
CA ASP A 2 -29.07 7.02 17.98
C ASP A 2 -27.99 6.03 18.44
N SER A 3 -28.45 4.87 18.92
CA SER A 3 -27.62 3.86 19.61
C SER A 3 -27.32 2.62 18.76
N GLN A 4 -27.13 2.78 17.44
CA GLN A 4 -26.89 1.64 16.54
C GLN A 4 -25.63 1.69 15.67
N THR A 5 -24.72 2.64 15.87
CA THR A 5 -23.43 2.64 15.16
C THR A 5 -22.31 2.22 16.09
N GLY A 6 -22.25 0.93 16.42
CA GLY A 6 -21.11 0.37 17.16
C GLY A 6 -19.85 0.46 16.31
N THR A 7 -18.77 1.03 16.85
CA THR A 7 -17.43 0.97 16.25
C THR A 7 -16.96 -0.48 16.13
N ILE A 8 -16.02 -0.77 15.22
CA ILE A 8 -15.42 -2.11 15.07
C ILE A 8 -14.95 -2.67 16.43
N LEU A 9 -14.39 -1.83 17.30
CA LEU A 9 -13.99 -2.17 18.66
C LEU A 9 -15.15 -2.72 19.51
N SER A 10 -16.29 -2.02 19.53
CA SER A 10 -17.46 -2.45 20.30
C SER A 10 -17.93 -3.83 19.87
N THR A 11 -17.96 -4.08 18.56
CA THR A 11 -18.35 -5.38 18.00
C THR A 11 -17.39 -6.49 18.43
N LEU A 12 -16.07 -6.25 18.33
CA LEU A 12 -15.04 -7.20 18.75
C LEU A 12 -15.13 -7.54 20.25
N LEU A 13 -15.28 -6.54 21.11
CA LEU A 13 -15.36 -6.73 22.56
C LEU A 13 -16.65 -7.47 22.96
N LYS A 14 -17.80 -7.14 22.34
CA LYS A 14 -19.07 -7.85 22.56
C LYS A 14 -18.98 -9.31 22.13
N LYS A 15 -18.36 -9.60 20.98
CA LYS A 15 -18.12 -10.96 20.50
C LYS A 15 -17.25 -11.72 21.49
N ARG A 16 -16.13 -11.14 21.92
CA ARG A 16 -15.21 -11.78 22.88
C ARG A 16 -15.84 -12.07 24.24
N LEU A 17 -16.68 -11.16 24.75
CA LEU A 17 -17.42 -11.37 25.99
C LEU A 17 -18.31 -12.62 25.92
N LYS A 18 -18.99 -12.84 24.78
CA LYS A 18 -19.79 -14.05 24.53
C LYS A 18 -18.93 -15.30 24.41
N THR A 19 -17.81 -15.22 23.68
CA THR A 19 -16.88 -16.36 23.50
C THR A 19 -16.29 -16.83 24.83
N LEU A 20 -16.05 -15.91 25.77
CA LEU A 20 -15.58 -16.24 27.12
C LEU A 20 -16.68 -16.82 28.04
N GLY A 21 -17.92 -16.95 27.55
CA GLY A 21 -19.03 -17.53 28.31
C GLY A 21 -19.67 -16.60 29.34
N TYR A 22 -19.42 -15.29 29.29
CA TYR A 22 -20.00 -14.34 30.24
C TYR A 22 -21.40 -13.91 29.82
N PRO A 23 -22.43 -14.11 30.68
CA PRO A 23 -23.82 -13.73 30.36
C PRO A 23 -24.06 -12.22 30.40
N SER A 24 -23.20 -11.45 31.08
CA SER A 24 -23.28 -9.99 31.11
C SER A 24 -21.91 -9.35 31.42
N LEU A 25 -21.74 -8.09 31.02
CA LEU A 25 -20.55 -7.32 31.33
C LEU A 25 -20.39 -7.07 32.84
N ARG A 26 -21.49 -7.01 33.60
CA ARG A 26 -21.45 -6.89 35.06
C ARG A 26 -20.78 -8.09 35.71
N ARG A 27 -21.13 -9.31 35.27
CA ARG A 27 -20.53 -10.53 35.79
C ARG A 27 -19.05 -10.64 35.43
N PHE A 28 -18.69 -10.27 34.19
CA PHE A 28 -17.29 -10.16 33.78
C PHE A 28 -16.47 -9.20 34.65
N HIS A 29 -17.03 -8.03 34.97
CA HIS A 29 -16.37 -7.04 35.83
C HIS A 29 -16.20 -7.54 37.26
N ALA A 30 -17.22 -8.21 37.82
CA ALA A 30 -17.19 -8.79 39.16
C ALA A 30 -16.14 -9.93 39.29
N ASP A 31 -16.02 -10.79 38.29
CA ASP A 31 -15.09 -11.92 38.28
C ASP A 31 -13.62 -11.48 38.07
N ARG A 32 -13.36 -10.17 37.84
CA ARG A 32 -12.02 -9.61 37.58
C ARG A 32 -11.74 -8.36 38.40
N PRO A 33 -11.61 -8.48 39.74
CA PRO A 33 -11.32 -7.34 40.61
C PRO A 33 -9.96 -6.67 40.30
N GLY A 34 -9.01 -7.37 39.69
CA GLY A 34 -7.71 -6.84 39.27
C GLY A 34 -7.73 -5.95 38.02
N LEU A 35 -8.88 -5.71 37.39
CA LEU A 35 -8.97 -4.89 36.17
C LEU A 35 -8.63 -3.41 36.41
N GLY A 36 -8.86 -2.91 37.63
CA GLY A 36 -8.57 -1.52 38.01
C GLY A 36 -9.34 -0.46 37.21
N LEU A 37 -10.49 -0.83 36.62
CA LEU A 37 -11.36 0.04 35.83
C LEU A 37 -12.77 0.07 36.44
N SER A 38 -13.43 1.23 36.39
CA SER A 38 -14.84 1.34 36.79
C SER A 38 -15.75 0.61 35.79
N TYR A 39 -16.87 0.09 36.27
CA TYR A 39 -17.86 -0.56 35.41
C TYR A 39 -18.38 0.38 34.31
N GLU A 40 -18.51 1.68 34.60
CA GLU A 40 -19.03 2.66 33.66
C GLU A 40 -18.07 2.90 32.48
N VAL A 41 -16.77 3.00 32.75
CA VAL A 41 -15.74 3.09 31.70
C VAL A 41 -15.77 1.84 30.81
N LEU A 42 -15.81 0.65 31.43
CA LEU A 42 -15.88 -0.60 30.68
C LEU A 42 -17.16 -0.68 29.82
N ARG A 43 -18.31 -0.23 30.35
CA ARG A 43 -19.58 -0.16 29.62
C ARG A 43 -19.51 0.79 28.44
N GLN A 44 -18.93 1.98 28.60
CA GLN A 44 -18.79 2.96 27.52
C GLN A 44 -17.92 2.44 26.38
N VAL A 45 -16.85 1.70 26.67
CA VAL A 45 -15.97 1.11 25.65
C VAL A 45 -16.67 -0.07 24.96
N VAL A 46 -17.22 -1.03 25.72
CA VAL A 46 -17.79 -2.27 25.18
C VAL A 46 -19.11 -2.01 24.45
N TYR A 47 -20.02 -1.21 25.01
CA TYR A 47 -21.35 -0.97 24.45
C TYR A 47 -21.49 0.38 23.78
N GLY A 48 -20.84 1.42 24.31
CA GLY A 48 -20.93 2.80 23.80
C GLY A 48 -20.01 3.10 22.62
N GLY A 49 -19.07 2.20 22.28
CA GLY A 49 -18.15 2.39 21.16
C GLY A 49 -17.09 3.48 21.39
N HIS A 50 -16.94 3.96 22.62
CA HIS A 50 -15.91 4.93 23.00
C HIS A 50 -14.52 4.31 22.88
N ILE A 51 -13.61 5.00 22.20
CA ILE A 51 -12.19 4.62 22.12
C ILE A 51 -11.47 5.26 23.32
N PRO A 52 -10.99 4.48 24.31
CA PRO A 52 -10.38 5.02 25.52
C PRO A 52 -8.93 5.46 25.27
N ARG A 53 -8.10 5.64 26.32
CA ARG A 53 -6.64 5.80 26.14
C ARG A 53 -5.97 4.45 25.84
N PRO A 54 -4.80 4.42 25.17
CA PRO A 54 -4.11 3.17 24.81
C PRO A 54 -3.86 2.23 25.99
N GLU A 55 -3.48 2.74 27.16
CA GLU A 55 -3.20 1.94 28.36
C GLU A 55 -4.48 1.28 28.89
N THR A 56 -5.59 2.01 28.84
CA THR A 56 -6.91 1.49 29.24
C THR A 56 -7.36 0.40 28.27
N LEU A 57 -7.20 0.63 26.96
CA LEU A 57 -7.54 -0.40 25.98
C LEU A 57 -6.68 -1.65 26.17
N PHE A 58 -5.38 -1.50 26.40
CA PHE A 58 -4.47 -2.62 26.63
C PHE A 58 -4.89 -3.48 27.83
N ARG A 59 -5.30 -2.87 28.94
CA ARG A 59 -5.82 -3.58 30.11
C ARG A 59 -7.13 -4.32 29.79
N ILE A 60 -8.05 -3.68 29.07
CA ILE A 60 -9.32 -4.31 28.68
C ILE A 60 -9.04 -5.53 27.79
N LEU A 61 -8.21 -5.38 26.75
CA LEU A 61 -7.89 -6.46 25.82
C LEU A 61 -7.13 -7.61 26.50
N GLY A 62 -6.15 -7.29 27.35
CA GLY A 62 -5.42 -8.27 28.15
C GLY A 62 -6.35 -9.05 29.07
N SER A 63 -7.30 -8.38 29.73
CA SER A 63 -8.31 -9.08 30.53
C SER A 63 -9.17 -9.99 29.67
N MET A 64 -9.60 -9.56 28.49
CA MET A 64 -10.42 -10.36 27.55
C MET A 64 -9.63 -11.44 26.80
N GLN A 65 -8.38 -11.73 27.20
CA GLN A 65 -7.54 -12.80 26.68
C GLN A 65 -7.32 -12.72 25.17
N PHE A 66 -7.22 -11.51 24.59
CA PHE A 66 -6.81 -11.35 23.19
C PHE A 66 -5.33 -11.75 23.04
N SER A 67 -4.98 -12.38 21.91
CA SER A 67 -3.58 -12.71 21.59
C SER A 67 -2.75 -11.46 21.31
N SER A 68 -1.42 -11.53 21.37
CA SER A 68 -0.56 -10.37 21.11
C SER A 68 -0.73 -9.78 19.69
N SER A 69 -1.00 -10.62 18.69
CA SER A 69 -1.31 -10.20 17.31
C SER A 69 -2.64 -9.44 17.27
N GLN A 70 -3.68 -9.98 17.91
CA GLN A 70 -5.00 -9.34 18.02
C GLN A 70 -4.91 -7.99 18.74
N VAL A 71 -4.18 -7.92 19.86
CA VAL A 71 -3.98 -6.67 20.61
C VAL A 71 -3.29 -5.62 19.75
N ARG A 72 -2.17 -5.98 19.10
CA ARG A 72 -1.45 -5.07 18.20
C ARG A 72 -2.36 -4.56 17.10
N LYS A 73 -3.16 -5.45 16.49
CA LYS A 73 -4.07 -5.08 15.40
C LYS A 73 -5.18 -4.14 15.88
N ILE A 74 -5.84 -4.47 16.98
CA ILE A 74 -6.93 -3.65 17.53
C ILE A 74 -6.40 -2.26 17.91
N CYS A 75 -5.25 -2.19 18.58
CA CYS A 75 -4.66 -0.90 18.92
C CYS A 75 -4.24 -0.10 17.68
N GLY A 76 -3.59 -0.74 16.71
CA GLY A 76 -3.19 -0.10 15.45
C GLY A 76 -4.37 0.47 14.66
N MET A 77 -5.53 -0.21 14.67
CA MET A 77 -6.75 0.29 14.01
C MET A 77 -7.31 1.57 14.62
N HIS A 78 -7.01 1.87 15.89
CA HIS A 78 -7.63 2.97 16.63
C HIS A 78 -6.68 4.11 17.00
N TYR A 79 -5.40 3.81 17.24
CA TYR A 79 -4.41 4.81 17.65
C TYR A 79 -3.26 4.95 16.66
N GLY A 80 -3.23 4.15 15.58
CA GLY A 80 -2.01 3.96 14.80
C GLY A 80 -0.88 3.44 15.70
N ASP A 81 0.35 3.88 15.44
CA ASP A 81 1.55 3.47 16.19
C ASP A 81 1.81 4.28 17.48
N TYR A 82 0.79 4.90 18.09
CA TYR A 82 0.94 5.58 19.40
C TYR A 82 1.14 4.62 20.60
N LEU A 83 1.62 3.39 20.37
CA LEU A 83 2.04 2.48 21.42
C LEU A 83 3.58 2.47 21.52
N PRO A 84 4.16 3.20 22.49
CA PRO A 84 5.55 2.96 22.87
C PRO A 84 5.60 1.61 23.60
N ILE A 85 5.66 0.50 22.86
CA ILE A 85 6.10 -0.76 23.45
C ILE A 85 7.63 -0.73 23.44
N SER A 86 8.20 0.00 24.40
CA SER A 86 9.62 -0.14 24.72
C SER A 86 9.83 -1.53 25.33
N SER A 87 10.55 -2.38 24.62
CA SER A 87 11.15 -3.58 25.17
C SER A 87 12.57 -3.29 25.63
N THR A 88 12.74 -2.55 26.73
CA THR A 88 13.80 -2.66 27.76
C THR A 88 13.69 -1.50 28.76
N PRO A 89 13.95 -1.70 30.07
CA PRO A 89 14.08 -0.61 31.01
C PRO A 89 15.47 0.01 30.85
N THR A 90 15.55 1.31 30.58
CA THR A 90 16.79 2.06 30.75
C THR A 90 16.43 3.45 31.23
N ASP A 91 16.92 3.77 32.43
CA ASP A 91 16.89 5.10 33.03
C ASP A 91 17.35 6.16 32.03
N ALA A 92 16.51 7.17 31.83
CA ALA A 92 16.94 8.52 31.49
C ALA A 92 15.78 9.48 31.78
N SER A 93 15.95 10.27 32.84
CA SER A 93 15.12 11.42 33.17
C SER A 93 15.10 12.43 32.02
N LEU A 94 13.91 12.69 31.47
CA LEU A 94 13.64 13.86 30.63
C LEU A 94 12.88 14.92 31.46
N PRO A 95 13.27 16.21 31.39
CA PRO A 95 12.54 17.27 32.06
C PRO A 95 11.24 17.64 31.34
N SER A 96 10.22 18.03 32.13
CA SER A 96 8.89 18.43 31.67
C SER A 96 8.88 19.78 30.95
N PRO A 97 7.96 20.00 29.98
CA PRO A 97 7.76 21.30 29.36
C PRO A 97 6.82 22.17 30.21
N ALA A 98 7.21 23.40 30.52
CA ALA A 98 6.35 24.38 31.15
C ALA A 98 6.37 25.70 30.38
N GLN A 99 5.18 25.99 29.84
CA GLN A 99 4.54 27.31 29.68
C GLN A 99 4.91 28.17 28.47
N ALA A 100 3.99 28.10 27.50
CA ALA A 100 3.68 29.15 26.55
C ALA A 100 3.15 30.40 27.27
N GLY A 101 3.64 31.57 26.85
CA GLY A 101 3.10 32.87 27.20
C GLY A 101 2.95 33.73 25.94
N THR A 102 1.69 33.91 25.54
CA THR A 102 1.09 35.08 24.86
C THR A 102 1.80 35.69 23.64
N GLY A 103 1.25 35.41 22.45
CA GLY A 103 1.54 36.13 21.22
C GLY A 103 0.77 37.45 21.08
N ASN A 104 1.25 38.29 20.15
CA ASN A 104 0.49 39.32 19.45
C ASN A 104 1.32 39.80 18.21
N PRO A 105 0.71 40.48 17.22
CA PRO A 105 0.12 39.90 16.03
C PRO A 105 0.97 40.10 14.75
N GLU A 106 0.49 39.46 13.68
CA GLU A 106 0.98 39.43 12.30
C GLU A 106 1.62 40.74 11.77
N SER A 107 2.72 40.57 11.02
CA SER A 107 3.18 41.53 10.01
C SER A 107 3.43 40.79 8.68
N PRO A 108 3.28 41.48 7.54
CA PRO A 108 2.96 40.87 6.25
C PRO A 108 4.14 40.07 5.70
N ALA A 109 3.83 38.95 5.05
CA ALA A 109 4.81 38.11 4.37
C ALA A 109 5.41 38.86 3.17
N ASP A 110 6.71 39.16 3.26
CA ASP A 110 7.51 39.62 2.12
C ASP A 110 7.68 38.49 1.09
N PRO A 111 7.83 38.83 -0.22
CA PRO A 111 7.96 37.86 -1.30
C PRO A 111 9.25 37.01 -1.14
N PRO A 112 9.28 35.80 -1.74
CA PRO A 112 10.41 34.88 -1.55
C PRO A 112 11.70 35.49 -2.11
N THR A 113 12.65 35.76 -1.22
CA THR A 113 14.02 36.17 -1.58
C THR A 113 14.73 35.07 -2.37
N PRO A 114 15.62 35.42 -3.31
CA PRO A 114 16.39 34.46 -4.08
C PRO A 114 17.24 33.58 -3.14
N LEU A 115 17.38 32.30 -3.50
CA LEU A 115 18.16 31.30 -2.75
C LEU A 115 19.55 31.87 -2.43
N GLU A 116 19.77 32.22 -1.16
CA GLU A 116 21.05 32.75 -0.70
C GLU A 116 22.13 31.69 -0.85
N GLU A 117 23.29 32.07 -1.39
CA GLU A 117 24.39 31.13 -1.52
C GLU A 117 24.84 30.64 -0.12
N PRO A 118 25.18 29.35 0.04
CA PRO A 118 25.56 28.78 1.35
C PRO A 118 26.67 29.56 2.06
N GLY A 119 27.57 30.20 1.30
CA GLY A 119 28.63 31.06 1.82
C GLY A 119 28.12 32.35 2.46
N GLU A 120 27.04 32.94 1.96
CA GLU A 120 26.40 34.12 2.55
C GLU A 120 25.67 33.77 3.83
N ILE A 121 24.97 32.63 3.85
CA ILE A 121 24.32 32.11 5.07
C ILE A 121 25.36 31.87 6.16
N LEU A 122 26.47 31.21 5.83
CA LEU A 122 27.60 30.99 6.74
C LEU A 122 28.20 32.31 7.24
N SER A 123 28.39 33.28 6.35
CA SER A 123 28.95 34.59 6.69
C SER A 123 28.04 35.40 7.61
N ARG A 124 26.72 35.35 7.39
CA ARG A 124 25.71 36.02 8.23
C ARG A 124 25.53 35.32 9.58
N LEU A 125 25.57 33.99 9.60
CA LEU A 125 25.66 33.22 10.84
C LEU A 125 26.90 33.65 11.61
N HIS A 126 28.09 33.64 10.99
CA HIS A 126 29.34 34.08 11.63
C HIS A 126 29.24 35.52 12.19
N ALA A 127 28.70 36.46 11.41
CA ALA A 127 28.53 37.85 11.82
C ALA A 127 27.51 38.03 12.95
N SER A 128 26.42 37.26 12.95
CA SER A 128 25.41 37.28 14.02
C SER A 128 25.91 36.60 15.30
N LEU A 129 26.78 35.59 15.15
CA LEU A 129 27.32 34.75 16.21
C LEU A 129 28.50 35.39 16.96
N GLN A 130 29.23 36.34 16.34
CA GLN A 130 30.22 37.18 17.04
C GLN A 130 29.62 38.04 18.17
N ARG A 131 28.29 38.13 18.27
CA ARG A 131 27.58 38.82 19.36
C ARG A 131 27.34 37.95 20.60
N ILE A 132 27.71 36.67 20.59
CA ILE A 132 27.52 35.75 21.73
C ILE A 132 28.91 35.34 22.27
N PRO A 133 29.45 36.00 23.31
CA PRO A 133 30.71 35.60 23.90
C PRO A 133 30.43 34.64 25.07
N ILE A 134 30.76 33.36 24.93
CA ILE A 134 30.91 32.46 26.09
C ILE A 134 32.18 31.61 25.91
N PRO A 135 33.18 31.73 26.81
CA PRO A 135 34.36 30.86 26.81
C PRO A 135 33.98 29.40 27.13
N GLY A 136 34.58 28.43 26.42
CA GLY A 136 34.43 26.99 26.69
C GLY A 136 33.51 26.19 25.75
N ASN A 137 33.15 26.75 24.59
CA ASN A 137 32.19 26.14 23.65
C ASN A 137 32.82 25.69 22.32
N GLU A 138 34.12 25.36 22.30
CA GLU A 138 34.84 24.93 21.09
C GLU A 138 34.15 23.72 20.42
N ASP A 139 33.68 22.75 21.23
CA ASP A 139 32.93 21.58 20.76
C ASP A 139 31.61 21.95 20.05
N PHE A 140 30.90 22.98 20.52
CA PHE A 140 29.68 23.46 19.86
C PHE A 140 30.00 24.11 18.52
N TRP A 141 31.09 24.87 18.43
CA TRP A 141 31.52 25.49 17.18
C TRP A 141 31.98 24.45 16.15
N GLU A 142 32.73 23.43 16.58
CA GLU A 142 33.07 22.30 15.73
C GLU A 142 31.82 21.56 15.24
N MET A 143 30.82 21.37 16.11
CA MET A 143 29.55 20.75 15.74
C MET A 143 28.76 21.59 14.72
N VAL A 144 28.70 22.91 14.89
CA VAL A 144 28.02 23.82 13.94
C VAL A 144 28.74 23.83 12.59
N GLU A 145 30.07 23.86 12.57
CA GLU A 145 30.85 23.81 11.34
C GLU A 145 30.69 22.45 10.63
N ALA A 146 30.68 21.35 11.39
CA ALA A 146 30.39 20.02 10.86
C ALA A 146 28.99 19.94 10.23
N LEU A 147 27.96 20.48 10.91
CA LEU A 147 26.60 20.56 10.39
C LEU A 147 26.49 21.40 9.12
N ALA A 148 27.20 22.55 9.07
CA ALA A 148 27.23 23.40 7.90
C ALA A 148 27.91 22.72 6.70
N ARG A 149 29.03 22.02 6.90
CA ARG A 149 29.69 21.22 5.84
C ARG A 149 28.80 20.09 5.35
N ILE A 150 28.07 19.42 6.25
CA ILE A 150 27.08 18.40 5.87
C ILE A 150 25.95 19.01 5.03
N ALA A 151 25.45 20.20 5.42
CA ALA A 151 24.43 20.92 4.66
C ALA A 151 24.94 21.33 3.27
N GLU A 152 26.16 21.86 3.17
CA GLU A 152 26.78 22.24 1.89
C GLU A 152 26.99 21.01 0.98
N GLN A 153 27.49 19.90 1.53
CA GLN A 153 27.61 18.65 0.78
C GLN A 153 26.25 18.12 0.32
N LYS A 154 25.19 18.26 1.12
CA LYS A 154 23.82 17.92 0.70
C LYS A 154 23.36 18.81 -0.45
N VAL A 155 23.53 20.13 -0.35
CA VAL A 155 23.15 21.09 -1.40
C VAL A 155 23.90 20.81 -2.70
N ARG A 156 25.23 20.61 -2.65
CA ARG A 156 26.02 20.26 -3.85
C ARG A 156 25.59 18.94 -4.47
N ARG A 157 25.31 17.91 -3.66
CA ARG A 157 24.77 16.63 -4.16
C ARG A 157 23.39 16.81 -4.79
N SER A 158 22.50 17.58 -4.19
CA SER A 158 21.19 17.89 -4.76
C SER A 158 21.29 18.70 -6.05
N ALA A 159 22.20 19.67 -6.13
CA ALA A 159 22.45 20.45 -7.35
C ALA A 159 23.06 19.59 -8.47
N SER A 160 24.03 18.71 -8.17
CA SER A 160 24.53 17.72 -9.15
C SER A 160 23.44 16.75 -9.58
N ARG A 161 22.54 16.33 -8.68
CA ARG A 161 21.40 15.46 -9.00
C ARG A 161 20.34 16.16 -9.86
N GLN A 162 20.09 17.45 -9.66
CA GLN A 162 19.24 18.27 -10.51
C GLN A 162 19.89 18.55 -11.87
N ALA A 163 21.22 18.70 -11.94
CA ALA A 163 21.94 18.79 -13.22
C ALA A 163 21.96 17.45 -13.97
N GLU A 164 21.91 16.33 -13.25
CA GLU A 164 21.71 14.98 -13.80
C GLU A 164 20.24 14.63 -14.03
N GLN A 165 19.27 15.44 -13.56
CA GLN A 165 17.87 15.28 -13.96
C GLN A 165 17.82 15.53 -15.46
N PRO A 166 17.48 14.52 -16.26
CA PRO A 166 17.37 14.73 -17.68
C PRO A 166 16.17 15.65 -17.93
N LEU A 167 16.44 16.91 -18.27
CA LEU A 167 15.52 17.84 -18.97
C LEU A 167 15.08 17.29 -20.37
N LEU A 168 15.22 15.99 -20.63
CA LEU A 168 15.44 15.41 -21.97
C LEU A 168 14.68 14.12 -22.28
N PHE A 169 13.74 13.69 -21.44
CA PHE A 169 12.72 12.77 -21.92
C PHE A 169 11.55 13.65 -22.35
N ALA A 170 11.26 13.74 -23.65
CA ALA A 170 10.07 14.45 -24.13
C ALA A 170 8.76 13.71 -23.73
N GLY A 171 8.70 13.15 -22.53
CA GLY A 171 7.65 12.22 -22.08
C GLY A 171 7.74 10.83 -22.71
N GLU A 172 8.83 10.47 -23.42
CA GLU A 172 8.97 9.15 -24.05
C GLU A 172 9.39 8.08 -23.04
N PRO A 173 8.53 7.07 -22.74
CA PRO A 173 8.84 6.05 -21.75
C PRO A 173 9.99 5.14 -22.16
N GLU A 174 10.25 4.97 -23.46
CA GLU A 174 11.41 4.23 -23.95
C GLU A 174 12.71 4.86 -23.46
N ALA A 175 12.81 6.19 -23.51
CA ALA A 175 14.00 6.91 -23.05
C ALA A 175 14.15 6.81 -21.52
N ILE A 176 13.05 6.93 -20.78
CA ILE A 176 13.00 6.72 -19.32
C ILE A 176 13.49 5.31 -18.96
N TYR A 177 12.97 4.28 -19.63
CA TYR A 177 13.38 2.90 -19.41
C TYR A 177 14.87 2.68 -19.70
N GLN A 178 15.36 3.17 -20.85
CA GLN A 178 16.78 3.03 -21.20
C GLN A 178 17.68 3.73 -20.18
N PHE A 179 17.26 4.88 -19.66
CA PHE A 179 17.99 5.57 -18.59
C PHE A 179 18.05 4.74 -17.31
N LEU A 180 16.93 4.21 -16.84
CA LEU A 180 16.88 3.41 -15.62
C LEU A 180 17.71 2.12 -15.72
N VAL A 181 17.66 1.46 -16.88
CA VAL A 181 18.49 0.27 -17.17
C VAL A 181 19.99 0.63 -17.21
N ARG A 182 20.37 1.72 -17.90
CA ARG A 182 21.77 2.18 -17.98
C ARG A 182 22.35 2.57 -16.62
N LYS A 183 21.54 3.17 -15.75
CA LYS A 183 21.90 3.50 -14.36
C LYS A 183 21.87 2.26 -13.44
N ASN A 184 21.61 1.07 -13.97
CA ASN A 184 21.49 -0.19 -13.23
C ASN A 184 20.48 -0.10 -12.07
N ARG A 185 19.43 0.71 -12.25
CA ARG A 185 18.35 0.85 -11.27
C ARG A 185 17.36 -0.29 -11.39
N ILE A 186 17.13 -0.80 -12.60
CA ILE A 186 16.19 -1.90 -12.86
C ILE A 186 16.78 -2.89 -13.86
N PRO A 187 16.39 -4.18 -13.78
CA PRO A 187 16.76 -5.15 -14.81
C PRO A 187 16.05 -4.83 -16.14
N PRO A 188 16.63 -5.21 -17.29
CA PRO A 188 15.94 -5.12 -18.56
C PRO A 188 14.76 -6.10 -18.61
N PHE A 189 13.54 -5.57 -18.75
CA PHE A 189 12.32 -6.39 -18.76
C PHE A 189 11.60 -6.43 -20.13
N LEU A 190 12.11 -5.68 -21.12
CA LEU A 190 11.64 -5.72 -22.51
C LEU A 190 12.55 -6.54 -23.44
N SER A 191 13.45 -7.35 -22.86
CA SER A 191 14.45 -8.11 -23.62
C SER A 191 13.89 -9.29 -24.42
N ARG A 192 12.69 -9.78 -24.07
CA ARG A 192 12.02 -10.87 -24.77
C ARG A 192 10.87 -10.36 -25.66
N GLY A 193 10.80 -10.90 -26.87
CA GLY A 193 9.78 -10.57 -27.89
C GLY A 193 8.43 -11.25 -27.63
N GLU A 194 7.90 -11.14 -26.42
CA GLU A 194 6.53 -11.56 -26.13
C GLU A 194 5.53 -10.58 -26.73
N ASN A 195 4.33 -11.08 -27.06
CA ASN A 195 3.22 -10.23 -27.43
C ASN A 195 1.91 -10.79 -26.85
N LEU A 196 1.09 -9.91 -26.29
CA LEU A 196 -0.30 -10.23 -25.93
C LEU A 196 -1.21 -9.40 -26.84
N THR A 197 -2.20 -10.06 -27.42
CA THR A 197 -3.28 -9.38 -28.14
C THR A 197 -4.22 -8.75 -27.11
N LEU A 198 -4.35 -7.44 -27.16
CA LEU A 198 -5.20 -6.66 -26.27
C LEU A 198 -6.04 -5.71 -27.12
N ASP A 199 -7.05 -6.26 -27.77
CA ASP A 199 -7.96 -5.48 -28.62
C ASP A 199 -9.31 -5.35 -27.93
N PHE A 200 -9.93 -4.19 -28.05
CA PHE A 200 -11.30 -3.99 -27.58
C PHE A 200 -12.25 -4.90 -28.37
N VAL A 201 -12.87 -5.83 -27.66
CA VAL A 201 -13.87 -6.77 -28.17
C VAL A 201 -15.28 -6.18 -28.05
N ASP A 202 -16.07 -6.29 -29.12
CA ASP A 202 -17.48 -5.89 -29.14
C ASP A 202 -18.33 -6.72 -28.16
N GLY A 203 -19.40 -6.11 -27.64
CA GLY A 203 -20.33 -6.77 -26.71
C GLY A 203 -19.87 -6.79 -25.24
N ILE A 204 -18.70 -6.23 -24.94
CA ILE A 204 -18.23 -6.03 -23.56
C ILE A 204 -18.56 -4.58 -23.12
N ASP A 205 -19.20 -4.43 -21.97
CA ASP A 205 -19.35 -3.14 -21.32
C ASP A 205 -18.06 -2.75 -20.57
N TYR A 206 -17.17 -2.06 -21.27
CA TYR A 206 -15.91 -1.58 -20.70
C TYR A 206 -16.09 -0.53 -19.62
N ARG A 207 -17.19 0.23 -19.63
CA ARG A 207 -17.46 1.20 -18.55
C ARG A 207 -17.69 0.44 -17.26
N ASP A 208 -18.53 -0.59 -17.30
CA ASP A 208 -18.81 -1.45 -16.15
C ASP A 208 -17.55 -2.16 -15.66
N ARG A 209 -16.73 -2.71 -16.58
CA ARG A 209 -15.48 -3.40 -16.22
C ARG A 209 -14.38 -2.50 -15.67
N PHE A 210 -14.19 -1.30 -16.20
CA PHE A 210 -13.21 -0.35 -15.69
C PHE A 210 -13.58 0.10 -14.26
N ARG A 211 -14.87 0.40 -14.05
CA ARG A 211 -15.39 0.74 -12.71
C ARG A 211 -15.26 -0.43 -11.75
N GLY A 212 -15.65 -1.64 -12.19
CA GLY A 212 -15.50 -2.87 -11.43
C GLY A 212 -14.07 -3.13 -11.00
N ALA A 213 -13.08 -2.90 -11.87
CA ALA A 213 -11.67 -3.11 -11.55
C ALA A 213 -11.18 -2.18 -10.41
N LEU A 214 -11.40 -0.87 -10.51
CA LEU A 214 -10.99 0.08 -9.46
C LEU A 214 -11.75 -0.14 -8.15
N LEU A 215 -13.07 -0.29 -8.22
CA LEU A 215 -13.91 -0.51 -7.04
C LEU A 215 -13.60 -1.85 -6.37
N GLY A 216 -13.42 -2.91 -7.15
CA GLY A 216 -13.07 -4.23 -6.67
C GLY A 216 -11.72 -4.24 -5.96
N SER A 217 -10.72 -3.56 -6.53
CA SER A 217 -9.41 -3.38 -5.90
C SER A 217 -9.52 -2.63 -4.56
N ALA A 218 -10.29 -1.54 -4.52
CA ALA A 218 -10.46 -0.74 -3.31
C ALA A 218 -11.23 -1.48 -2.21
N VAL A 219 -12.26 -2.27 -2.56
CA VAL A 219 -12.95 -3.16 -1.63
C VAL A 219 -11.99 -4.21 -1.09
N GLY A 220 -11.20 -4.84 -1.97
CA GLY A 220 -10.19 -5.83 -1.59
C GLY A 220 -9.16 -5.24 -0.63
N GLU A 221 -8.62 -4.06 -0.93
CA GLU A 221 -7.68 -3.35 -0.06
C GLU A 221 -8.32 -3.06 1.31
N ALA A 222 -9.55 -2.57 1.34
CA ALA A 222 -10.24 -2.23 2.59
C ALA A 222 -10.50 -3.46 3.48
N LEU A 223 -10.89 -4.60 2.89
CA LEU A 223 -11.03 -5.87 3.61
C LEU A 223 -9.67 -6.40 4.08
N GLY A 224 -8.69 -6.45 3.19
CA GLY A 224 -7.35 -6.94 3.50
C GLY A 224 -6.62 -6.08 4.53
N THR A 225 -6.92 -4.78 4.59
CA THR A 225 -6.34 -3.87 5.57
C THR A 225 -6.68 -4.28 7.01
N VAL A 226 -7.89 -4.78 7.29
CA VAL A 226 -8.26 -5.20 8.66
C VAL A 226 -7.72 -6.57 9.04
N THR A 227 -7.34 -7.38 8.06
CA THR A 227 -6.78 -8.72 8.28
C THR A 227 -5.26 -8.79 8.09
N GLN A 228 -4.64 -7.74 7.56
CA GLN A 228 -3.19 -7.63 7.32
C GLN A 228 -2.39 -8.02 8.57
N GLY A 229 -1.46 -8.95 8.39
CA GLY A 229 -0.54 -9.43 9.43
C GLY A 229 -1.17 -10.34 10.49
N LEU A 230 -2.45 -10.70 10.36
CA LEU A 230 -3.09 -11.68 11.23
C LEU A 230 -2.92 -13.11 10.69
N THR A 231 -3.08 -14.10 11.57
CA THR A 231 -3.24 -15.49 11.15
C THR A 231 -4.69 -15.75 10.70
N PRO A 232 -4.96 -16.75 9.84
CA PRO A 232 -6.34 -17.10 9.48
C PRO A 232 -7.24 -17.36 10.69
N ARG A 233 -6.67 -17.97 11.74
CA ARG A 233 -7.35 -18.19 13.02
C ARG A 233 -7.70 -16.88 13.74
N ASP A 234 -6.77 -15.93 13.80
CA ASP A 234 -7.03 -14.62 14.42
C ASP A 234 -8.10 -13.85 13.63
N VAL A 235 -8.10 -13.93 12.30
CA VAL A 235 -9.13 -13.33 11.46
C VAL A 235 -10.49 -13.92 11.79
N GLU A 236 -10.59 -15.24 11.91
CA GLU A 236 -11.84 -15.93 12.27
C GLU A 236 -12.34 -15.52 13.66
N GLU A 237 -11.45 -15.55 14.66
CA GLU A 237 -11.79 -15.18 16.03
C GLU A 237 -12.26 -13.72 16.12
N LEU A 238 -11.58 -12.79 15.45
CA LEU A 238 -11.93 -11.37 15.47
C LEU A 238 -13.17 -11.07 14.62
N PHE A 239 -13.14 -11.39 13.34
CA PHE A 239 -14.11 -10.88 12.37
C PHE A 239 -15.17 -11.92 12.00
N GLY A 240 -14.88 -13.22 12.08
CA GLY A 240 -15.76 -14.26 11.55
C GLY A 240 -15.85 -14.16 10.02
N GLU A 241 -17.06 -14.30 9.47
CA GLU A 241 -17.29 -14.08 8.04
C GLU A 241 -17.16 -12.60 7.65
N LEU A 242 -16.32 -12.33 6.64
CA LEU A 242 -16.06 -10.99 6.11
C LEU A 242 -17.11 -10.60 5.05
N ASP A 243 -18.39 -10.63 5.43
CA ASP A 243 -19.51 -10.50 4.49
C ASP A 243 -19.76 -9.06 4.00
N ALA A 244 -19.17 -8.07 4.64
CA ALA A 244 -19.28 -6.65 4.28
C ALA A 244 -18.06 -5.86 4.80
N LEU A 245 -17.87 -4.66 4.26
CA LEU A 245 -16.82 -3.78 4.77
C LEU A 245 -17.06 -3.41 6.25
N PRO A 246 -16.04 -3.53 7.11
CA PRO A 246 -16.16 -3.19 8.51
C PRO A 246 -16.45 -1.69 8.72
N VAL A 247 -17.18 -1.36 9.77
CA VAL A 247 -17.48 0.04 10.12
C VAL A 247 -16.25 0.66 10.78
N PHE A 248 -15.48 1.39 9.97
CA PHE A 248 -14.38 2.20 10.48
C PHE A 248 -14.92 3.40 11.27
N GLY A 249 -14.25 3.74 12.38
CA GLY A 249 -14.56 4.95 13.15
C GLY A 249 -14.33 6.22 12.33
N SER A 250 -14.89 7.34 12.78
CA SER A 250 -14.81 8.66 12.11
C SER A 250 -13.37 9.06 11.74
N ALA A 251 -12.38 8.69 12.54
CA ALA A 251 -10.97 8.97 12.27
C ALA A 251 -10.43 8.35 10.96
N ARG A 252 -10.91 7.16 10.57
CA ARG A 252 -10.53 6.54 9.28
C ARG A 252 -11.40 7.00 8.12
N ARG A 253 -12.63 7.45 8.39
CA ARG A 253 -13.50 8.13 7.41
C ARG A 253 -13.05 9.55 7.09
N ALA A 254 -12.30 10.17 8.02
CA ALA A 254 -11.72 11.50 7.87
C ALA A 254 -10.35 11.48 7.16
N ALA A 255 -9.79 10.30 6.88
CA ALA A 255 -8.76 10.15 5.84
C ALA A 255 -9.42 10.56 4.52
N ALA A 256 -8.99 11.69 3.96
CA ALA A 256 -9.61 12.29 2.80
C ALA A 256 -9.47 11.36 1.57
N PRO A 257 -10.26 11.55 0.50
CA PRO A 257 -10.02 10.90 -0.81
C PRO A 257 -8.61 11.11 -1.39
N HIS A 258 -7.78 11.94 -0.76
CA HIS A 258 -6.36 12.17 -1.07
C HIS A 258 -5.39 11.12 -0.48
N ASP A 259 -5.84 10.18 0.35
CA ASP A 259 -4.99 9.15 0.97
C ASP A 259 -5.00 7.80 0.22
N SER A 260 -5.63 7.77 -0.96
CA SER A 260 -5.74 6.60 -1.81
C SER A 260 -4.66 6.57 -2.88
N LEU A 261 -3.84 5.53 -2.81
CA LEU A 261 -2.76 5.31 -3.77
C LEU A 261 -3.31 5.14 -5.20
N LEU A 262 -4.45 4.45 -5.36
CA LEU A 262 -5.10 4.28 -6.66
C LEU A 262 -5.59 5.61 -7.25
N LEU A 263 -6.27 6.43 -6.45
CA LEU A 263 -6.72 7.75 -6.91
C LEU A 263 -5.56 8.69 -7.19
N SER A 264 -4.46 8.59 -6.45
CA SER A 264 -3.26 9.41 -6.65
C SER A 264 -2.55 9.07 -7.96
N VAL A 265 -2.45 7.78 -8.29
CA VAL A 265 -1.95 7.32 -9.59
C VAL A 265 -2.90 7.74 -10.71
N ALA A 266 -4.21 7.50 -10.56
CA ALA A 266 -5.20 7.86 -11.57
C ALA A 266 -5.21 9.38 -11.83
N GLY A 267 -5.21 10.20 -10.78
CA GLY A 267 -5.16 11.66 -10.86
C GLY A 267 -3.90 12.19 -11.54
N SER A 268 -2.79 11.46 -11.46
CA SER A 268 -1.55 11.80 -12.16
C SER A 268 -1.57 11.46 -13.66
N LEU A 269 -2.48 10.55 -14.09
CA LEU A 269 -2.65 10.13 -15.49
C LEU A 269 -3.76 10.90 -16.20
N LEU A 270 -4.85 11.25 -15.50
CA LEU A 270 -6.05 11.85 -16.11
C LEU A 270 -5.84 13.17 -16.89
N PRO A 271 -4.91 14.07 -16.53
CA PRO A 271 -4.76 15.34 -17.25
C PRO A 271 -4.37 15.20 -18.72
N ASP A 272 -3.50 14.25 -19.05
CA ASP A 272 -2.85 14.13 -20.37
C ASP A 272 -2.69 12.68 -20.86
N GLY A 273 -2.99 11.68 -20.03
CA GLY A 273 -2.76 10.27 -20.33
C GLY A 273 -1.27 9.90 -20.32
N LEU A 274 -0.38 10.74 -19.76
CA LEU A 274 1.06 10.53 -19.80
C LEU A 274 1.60 10.08 -18.44
N LEU A 275 2.56 9.15 -18.48
CA LEU A 275 3.38 8.80 -17.34
C LEU A 275 4.51 9.83 -17.22
N ASP A 276 4.29 10.83 -16.38
CA ASP A 276 5.34 11.72 -15.87
C ASP A 276 5.92 11.11 -14.57
N PRO A 277 7.19 10.63 -14.57
CA PRO A 277 7.80 10.00 -13.42
C PRO A 277 7.86 10.86 -12.17
N GLU A 278 8.08 12.17 -12.33
CA GLU A 278 8.25 13.10 -11.21
C GLU A 278 6.90 13.38 -10.55
N ARG A 279 5.91 13.78 -11.37
CA ARG A 279 4.52 13.96 -10.93
C ARG A 279 3.97 12.70 -10.26
N MET A 280 4.23 11.53 -10.84
CA MET A 280 3.74 10.25 -10.33
C MET A 280 4.42 9.86 -9.01
N ALA A 281 5.75 9.98 -8.92
CA ALA A 281 6.48 9.66 -7.69
C ALA A 281 6.04 10.56 -6.54
N ASP A 282 5.83 11.84 -6.83
CA ASP A 282 5.40 12.85 -5.86
C ASP A 282 3.96 12.61 -5.38
N ALA A 283 3.05 12.24 -6.29
CA ALA A 283 1.68 11.85 -5.93
C ALA A 283 1.66 10.58 -5.05
N ILE A 284 2.43 9.55 -5.40
CA ILE A 284 2.51 8.31 -4.61
C ILE A 284 3.13 8.58 -3.24
N ALA A 285 4.20 9.38 -3.16
CA ALA A 285 4.88 9.67 -1.90
C ALA A 285 3.99 10.45 -0.93
N ARG A 286 3.17 11.39 -1.43
CA ARG A 286 2.22 12.15 -0.60
C ARG A 286 1.03 11.32 -0.11
N ALA A 287 0.57 10.36 -0.92
CA ALA A 287 -0.51 9.46 -0.54
C ALA A 287 -0.05 8.29 0.33
N CYS A 288 1.26 8.04 0.41
CA CYS A 288 1.84 6.99 1.24
C CYS A 288 1.57 7.26 2.72
N ARG A 289 0.94 6.29 3.38
CA ARG A 289 0.69 6.31 4.82
C ARG A 289 1.84 5.66 5.56
N ARG A 290 1.95 5.93 6.86
CA ARG A 290 2.98 5.30 7.70
C ARG A 290 2.80 3.78 7.86
N ASP A 291 1.56 3.30 7.78
CA ASP A 291 1.22 1.87 7.85
C ASP A 291 1.36 1.15 6.50
N ASP A 292 1.80 1.87 5.45
CA ASP A 292 2.14 1.26 4.17
C ASP A 292 3.41 0.41 4.25
N PRO A 293 3.62 -0.50 3.28
CA PRO A 293 4.70 -1.46 3.36
C PRO A 293 6.05 -0.74 3.43
N PRO A 294 7.05 -1.34 4.10
CA PRO A 294 8.32 -0.70 4.34
C PRO A 294 8.98 -0.10 3.10
N GLY A 295 8.88 -0.78 1.95
CA GLY A 295 9.43 -0.28 0.69
C GLY A 295 8.75 1.01 0.21
N LEU A 296 7.42 1.09 0.29
CA LEU A 296 6.66 2.28 -0.11
C LEU A 296 6.96 3.47 0.83
N SER A 297 6.91 3.22 2.13
CA SER A 297 7.21 4.21 3.17
C SER A 297 8.66 4.71 3.11
N ALA A 298 9.61 3.84 2.78
CA ALA A 298 11.01 4.23 2.59
C ALA A 298 11.19 5.06 1.30
N SER A 299 10.55 4.68 0.19
CA SER A 299 10.56 5.47 -1.05
C SER A 299 9.95 6.86 -0.85
N ALA A 300 8.85 6.98 -0.10
CA ALA A 300 8.23 8.26 0.19
C ALA A 300 9.17 9.18 1.00
N ARG A 301 9.85 8.65 2.03
CA ARG A 301 10.86 9.39 2.80
C ARG A 301 12.07 9.77 1.95
N ASN A 302 12.50 8.89 1.05
CA ASN A 302 13.59 9.19 0.12
C ASN A 302 13.27 10.41 -0.75
N LEU A 303 12.04 10.47 -1.29
CA LEU A 303 11.60 11.59 -2.11
C LEU A 303 11.39 12.86 -1.27
N LEU A 304 10.51 12.80 -0.25
CA LEU A 304 10.00 13.98 0.45
C LEU A 304 10.93 14.48 1.57
N GLU A 305 11.53 13.58 2.35
CA GLU A 305 12.36 13.96 3.51
C GLU A 305 13.84 14.11 3.12
N ARG A 306 14.34 13.23 2.25
CA ARG A 306 15.76 13.20 1.85
C ARG A 306 16.02 13.99 0.56
N GLY A 307 14.99 14.40 -0.17
CA GLY A 307 15.11 15.14 -1.42
C GLY A 307 15.85 14.37 -2.52
N LEU A 308 15.75 13.04 -2.54
CA LEU A 308 16.30 12.23 -3.62
C LEU A 308 15.45 12.42 -4.88
N PRO A 309 16.05 12.46 -6.09
CA PRO A 309 15.26 12.50 -7.31
C PRO A 309 14.48 11.18 -7.48
N TRP A 310 13.38 11.24 -8.24
CA TRP A 310 12.45 10.10 -8.43
C TRP A 310 13.15 8.80 -8.86
N HIS A 311 14.21 8.87 -9.67
CA HIS A 311 14.95 7.70 -10.17
C HIS A 311 15.92 7.07 -9.14
N GLU A 312 16.21 7.79 -8.05
CA GLU A 312 16.98 7.28 -6.89
C GLU A 312 16.09 6.94 -5.71
N ALA A 313 14.83 7.40 -5.68
CA ALA A 313 13.95 7.28 -4.52
C ALA A 313 13.45 5.85 -4.27
N GLY A 314 13.24 5.06 -5.34
CA GLY A 314 12.70 3.71 -5.24
C GLY A 314 13.63 2.73 -4.52
N GLU A 315 13.02 1.78 -3.81
CA GLU A 315 13.70 0.85 -2.92
C GLU A 315 13.79 -0.58 -3.44
N ASN A 316 14.88 -1.25 -3.08
CA ASN A 316 15.12 -2.63 -3.50
C ASN A 316 14.41 -3.64 -2.58
N ALA A 317 13.08 -3.63 -2.59
CA ALA A 317 12.24 -4.55 -1.81
C ALA A 317 11.38 -5.44 -2.73
N PRO A 318 11.28 -6.76 -2.50
CA PRO A 318 10.53 -7.67 -3.36
C PRO A 318 9.02 -7.67 -3.08
N GLU A 319 8.39 -6.53 -2.77
CA GLU A 319 7.02 -6.47 -2.22
C GLU A 319 5.89 -6.57 -3.27
N SER A 320 4.70 -7.06 -2.87
CA SER A 320 3.52 -7.25 -3.74
C SER A 320 2.69 -5.98 -3.94
N MET A 321 2.61 -5.12 -2.92
CA MET A 321 1.77 -3.91 -2.92
C MET A 321 1.98 -2.98 -4.15
N PRO A 322 3.20 -2.79 -4.69
CA PRO A 322 3.40 -1.98 -5.90
C PRO A 322 2.61 -2.47 -7.12
N ALA A 323 2.25 -3.76 -7.16
CA ALA A 323 1.42 -4.30 -8.22
C ALA A 323 -0.04 -3.83 -8.19
N VAL A 324 -0.51 -3.28 -7.07
CA VAL A 324 -1.84 -2.64 -7.03
C VAL A 324 -1.79 -1.25 -7.65
N LEU A 325 -0.66 -0.54 -7.51
CA LEU A 325 -0.47 0.81 -8.03
C LEU A 325 -0.56 0.88 -9.57
N VAL A 326 -0.22 -0.20 -10.28
CA VAL A 326 -0.28 -0.24 -11.75
C VAL A 326 -1.70 -0.31 -12.30
N LEU A 327 -2.73 -0.51 -11.46
CA LEU A 327 -4.09 -0.74 -11.94
C LEU A 327 -4.64 0.42 -12.80
N PRO A 328 -4.57 1.71 -12.40
CA PRO A 328 -5.05 2.80 -13.25
C PRO A 328 -4.31 2.88 -14.59
N LEU A 329 -3.00 2.63 -14.57
CA LEU A 329 -2.18 2.57 -15.78
C LEU A 329 -2.58 1.38 -16.67
N ALA A 330 -2.91 0.22 -16.07
CA ALA A 330 -3.35 -0.95 -16.78
C ALA A 330 -4.69 -0.74 -17.49
N LEU A 331 -5.59 0.03 -16.87
CA LEU A 331 -6.84 0.46 -17.50
C LEU A 331 -6.57 1.42 -18.66
N LEU A 332 -5.70 2.42 -18.46
CA LEU A 332 -5.33 3.39 -19.49
C LEU A 332 -4.68 2.73 -20.72
N ARG A 333 -3.81 1.74 -20.51
CA ARG A 333 -3.08 1.02 -21.56
C ARG A 333 -3.70 -0.32 -21.91
N ALA A 334 -4.98 -0.51 -21.62
CA ALA A 334 -5.68 -1.76 -21.85
C ALA A 334 -5.53 -2.24 -23.31
N GLY A 335 -5.54 -1.34 -24.29
CA GLY A 335 -5.41 -1.66 -25.72
C GLY A 335 -3.98 -1.76 -26.29
N ASN A 336 -2.91 -1.63 -25.49
CA ASN A 336 -1.55 -1.58 -26.01
C ASN A 336 -0.56 -2.33 -25.11
N PHE A 337 -0.32 -3.61 -25.42
CA PHE A 337 0.53 -4.48 -24.60
C PHE A 337 1.96 -3.97 -24.43
N ARG A 338 2.59 -3.50 -25.51
CA ARG A 338 3.98 -3.06 -25.46
C ARG A 338 4.12 -1.84 -24.56
N ARG A 339 3.21 -0.87 -24.72
CA ARG A 339 3.19 0.35 -23.90
C ARG A 339 2.84 0.04 -22.45
N LEU A 340 1.87 -0.84 -22.22
CA LEU A 340 1.48 -1.34 -20.89
C LEU A 340 2.67 -1.94 -20.14
N LYS A 341 3.38 -2.89 -20.76
CA LYS A 341 4.54 -3.56 -20.14
C LYS A 341 5.66 -2.57 -19.83
N LEU A 342 5.92 -1.63 -20.75
CA LEU A 342 6.92 -0.58 -20.60
C LEU A 342 6.61 0.35 -19.42
N GLU A 343 5.44 0.98 -19.45
CA GLU A 343 5.05 1.97 -18.44
C GLU A 343 4.79 1.33 -17.08
N ALA A 344 4.27 0.10 -17.00
CA ALA A 344 4.06 -0.59 -15.73
C ALA A 344 5.37 -0.87 -15.00
N GLY A 345 6.41 -1.29 -15.72
CA GLY A 345 7.74 -1.46 -15.15
C GLY A 345 8.36 -0.14 -14.67
N ILE A 346 8.15 0.96 -15.40
CA ILE A 346 8.61 2.29 -15.01
C ILE A 346 7.86 2.77 -13.75
N LEU A 347 6.53 2.70 -13.72
CA LEU A 347 5.71 3.14 -12.59
C LEU A 347 6.14 2.46 -11.30
N VAL A 348 6.35 1.14 -11.35
CA VAL A 348 6.77 0.38 -10.17
C VAL A 348 8.17 0.77 -9.73
N SER A 349 9.08 1.02 -10.68
CA SER A 349 10.45 1.44 -10.39
C SER A 349 10.58 2.76 -9.63
N LEU A 350 9.55 3.61 -9.67
CA LEU A 350 9.49 4.85 -8.88
C LEU A 350 9.52 4.57 -7.38
N THR A 351 8.99 3.41 -6.95
CA THR A 351 8.91 3.01 -5.55
C THR A 351 9.71 1.77 -5.22
N HIS A 352 9.81 0.83 -6.17
CA HIS A 352 10.40 -0.49 -5.98
C HIS A 352 11.26 -0.89 -7.17
N THR A 353 12.56 -1.02 -6.94
CA THR A 353 13.54 -1.38 -7.97
C THR A 353 13.84 -2.87 -8.03
N HIS A 354 13.26 -3.68 -7.14
CA HIS A 354 13.54 -5.12 -7.07
C HIS A 354 12.94 -5.87 -8.27
N PRO A 355 13.69 -6.77 -8.94
CA PRO A 355 13.21 -7.53 -10.10
C PRO A 355 11.88 -8.27 -9.87
N THR A 356 11.71 -8.93 -8.72
CA THR A 356 10.47 -9.63 -8.34
C THR A 356 9.27 -8.69 -8.21
N ALA A 357 9.45 -7.47 -7.68
CA ALA A 357 8.35 -6.50 -7.59
C ALA A 357 7.94 -6.00 -8.98
N ILE A 358 8.92 -5.71 -9.84
CA ILE A 358 8.71 -5.32 -11.24
C ILE A 358 8.00 -6.44 -12.01
N ALA A 359 8.46 -7.68 -11.88
CA ALA A 359 7.83 -8.85 -12.49
C ALA A 359 6.38 -9.04 -12.01
N GLY A 360 6.15 -8.96 -10.70
CA GLY A 360 4.82 -9.06 -10.11
C GLY A 360 3.85 -8.01 -10.62
N ALA A 361 4.30 -6.76 -10.71
CA ALA A 361 3.47 -5.67 -11.18
C ALA A 361 3.19 -5.72 -12.69
N ILE A 362 4.17 -6.09 -13.52
CA ILE A 362 3.95 -6.34 -14.95
C ILE A 362 2.95 -7.50 -15.13
N ALA A 363 3.09 -8.59 -14.37
CA ALA A 363 2.12 -9.70 -14.40
C ALA A 363 0.71 -9.22 -14.05
N GLN A 364 0.55 -8.43 -12.99
CA GLN A 364 -0.75 -7.90 -12.59
C GLN A 364 -1.36 -6.95 -13.63
N ALA A 365 -0.56 -6.02 -14.17
CA ALA A 365 -1.00 -5.10 -15.20
C ALA A 365 -1.51 -5.85 -16.45
N CYS A 366 -0.75 -6.85 -16.90
CA CYS A 366 -1.12 -7.68 -18.04
C CYS A 366 -2.31 -8.61 -17.71
N ALA A 367 -2.43 -9.08 -16.48
CA ALA A 367 -3.57 -9.87 -16.03
C ALA A 367 -4.86 -9.07 -16.12
N VAL A 368 -4.87 -7.85 -15.56
CA VAL A 368 -6.03 -6.94 -15.63
C VAL A 368 -6.39 -6.64 -17.08
N ALA A 369 -5.44 -6.20 -17.90
CA ALA A 369 -5.71 -5.87 -19.30
C ALA A 369 -6.30 -7.05 -20.08
N ARG A 370 -5.73 -8.26 -19.93
CA ARG A 370 -6.29 -9.46 -20.58
C ARG A 370 -7.69 -9.79 -20.09
N ILE A 371 -7.95 -9.68 -18.78
CA ILE A 371 -9.27 -9.98 -18.21
C ILE A 371 -10.33 -9.00 -18.72
N LEU A 372 -10.01 -7.72 -18.86
CA LEU A 372 -10.93 -6.70 -19.42
C LEU A 372 -11.43 -7.09 -20.81
N HIS A 373 -10.58 -7.72 -21.62
CA HIS A 373 -10.92 -8.15 -22.98
C HIS A 373 -11.46 -9.59 -23.05
N THR A 374 -11.51 -10.33 -21.94
CA THR A 374 -11.98 -11.73 -21.93
C THR A 374 -13.51 -11.79 -21.84
N PRO A 375 -14.23 -12.28 -22.84
CA PRO A 375 -15.68 -12.45 -22.76
C PRO A 375 -16.09 -13.35 -21.60
N ALA A 376 -17.27 -13.11 -21.03
CA ALA A 376 -17.86 -13.98 -20.02
C ALA A 376 -17.88 -15.44 -20.55
N SER A 377 -17.51 -16.40 -19.70
CA SER A 377 -17.40 -17.86 -19.98
C SER A 377 -16.22 -18.34 -20.84
N SER A 378 -15.37 -17.44 -21.37
CA SER A 378 -14.22 -17.83 -22.20
C SER A 378 -12.89 -17.95 -21.45
N LEU A 379 -12.86 -17.65 -20.15
CA LEU A 379 -11.64 -17.65 -19.35
C LEU A 379 -11.10 -19.06 -19.11
N ASP A 380 -9.99 -19.40 -19.77
CA ASP A 380 -9.21 -20.60 -19.45
C ASP A 380 -8.32 -20.34 -18.23
N VAL A 381 -8.79 -20.80 -17.07
CA VAL A 381 -8.11 -20.61 -15.78
C VAL A 381 -6.74 -21.28 -15.68
N ILE A 382 -6.43 -22.27 -16.54
CA ILE A 382 -5.16 -23.00 -16.50
C ILE A 382 -4.11 -22.35 -17.41
N SER A 383 -4.48 -21.99 -18.65
CA SER A 383 -3.53 -21.34 -19.57
C SER A 383 -3.32 -19.86 -19.25
N PHE A 384 -4.29 -19.19 -18.61
CA PHE A 384 -4.20 -17.79 -18.25
C PHE A 384 -2.92 -17.43 -17.46
N PRO A 385 -2.63 -18.07 -16.30
CA PRO A 385 -1.42 -17.78 -15.54
C PRO A 385 -0.13 -18.22 -16.25
N ARG A 386 -0.17 -19.25 -17.11
CA ARG A 386 0.99 -19.64 -17.93
C ARG A 386 1.40 -18.55 -18.92
N ALA A 387 0.42 -17.95 -19.59
CA ALA A 387 0.69 -16.82 -20.47
C ALA A 387 1.30 -15.63 -19.72
N LEU A 388 0.90 -15.36 -18.47
CA LEU A 388 1.54 -14.33 -17.64
C LEU A 388 2.97 -14.71 -17.24
N SER A 389 3.25 -16.00 -16.99
CA SER A 389 4.62 -16.47 -16.77
C SER A 389 5.53 -16.20 -17.95
N HIS A 390 5.02 -16.28 -19.18
CA HIS A 390 5.80 -15.90 -20.36
C HIS A 390 6.09 -14.41 -20.32
N VAL A 391 5.10 -13.55 -20.08
CA VAL A 391 5.26 -12.08 -20.04
C VAL A 391 6.37 -11.58 -19.11
N VAL A 392 6.63 -12.28 -18.00
CA VAL A 392 7.63 -11.88 -16.99
C VAL A 392 8.94 -12.64 -17.09
N ALA A 393 9.12 -13.46 -18.13
CA ALA A 393 10.28 -14.30 -18.27
C ALA A 393 11.55 -13.47 -18.50
N GLY A 394 12.63 -13.81 -17.79
CA GLY A 394 13.92 -13.11 -17.89
C GLY A 394 14.04 -11.81 -17.09
N ILE A 395 12.98 -11.35 -16.41
CA ILE A 395 13.06 -10.18 -15.49
C ILE A 395 13.80 -10.57 -14.21
N GLU A 396 13.44 -11.72 -13.64
CA GLU A 396 14.04 -12.25 -12.43
C GLU A 396 15.26 -13.14 -12.79
N PRO A 397 16.35 -13.11 -12.00
CA PRO A 397 17.53 -13.90 -12.29
C PRO A 397 17.21 -15.40 -12.28
N GLU A 398 17.43 -16.09 -13.41
CA GLU A 398 17.08 -17.51 -13.58
C GLU A 398 17.89 -18.48 -12.69
N ARG A 399 19.01 -18.01 -12.10
CA ARG A 399 19.87 -18.67 -11.10
C ARG A 399 21.02 -17.71 -10.77
N GLY A 400 21.25 -17.33 -9.50
CA GLY A 400 22.31 -16.32 -9.27
C GLY A 400 22.76 -15.99 -7.84
N ALA A 401 22.16 -16.53 -6.79
CA ALA A 401 22.80 -16.58 -5.49
C ALA A 401 22.64 -18.01 -5.00
N ARG A 402 23.75 -18.75 -4.89
CA ARG A 402 23.73 -20.01 -4.13
C ARG A 402 23.11 -19.69 -2.78
N PRO A 403 21.96 -20.28 -2.41
CA PRO A 403 21.53 -20.20 -1.04
C PRO A 403 22.66 -20.81 -0.23
N ARG A 404 23.25 -20.05 0.70
CA ARG A 404 23.94 -20.67 1.83
C ARG A 404 22.81 -21.37 2.61
N ILE A 405 22.49 -22.59 2.20
CA ILE A 405 21.50 -23.51 2.79
C ILE A 405 20.04 -23.06 2.57
N GLY A 406 19.25 -23.87 1.84
CA GLY A 406 17.77 -23.78 1.78
C GLY A 406 17.18 -23.22 0.48
N ARG A 407 16.31 -24.03 -0.16
CA ARG A 407 15.39 -23.78 -1.31
C ARG A 407 15.87 -22.85 -2.46
N SER A 408 15.88 -23.38 -3.69
CA SER A 408 15.97 -22.58 -4.93
C SER A 408 14.99 -21.39 -4.85
N GLY A 409 15.49 -20.16 -5.06
CA GLY A 409 14.65 -18.96 -5.05
C GLY A 409 13.45 -19.12 -5.99
N THR A 410 12.25 -18.97 -5.47
CA THR A 410 11.01 -19.03 -6.27
C THR A 410 10.77 -17.68 -6.91
N THR A 411 10.53 -17.68 -8.22
CA THR A 411 10.23 -16.49 -9.01
C THR A 411 8.72 -16.35 -9.22
N VAL A 412 8.25 -15.14 -9.51
CA VAL A 412 6.87 -14.87 -9.93
C VAL A 412 6.54 -15.74 -11.15
N GLY A 413 7.44 -15.74 -12.15
CA GLY A 413 7.26 -16.53 -13.37
C GLY A 413 7.05 -18.03 -13.07
N ARG A 414 7.91 -18.64 -12.24
CA ARG A 414 7.77 -20.07 -11.90
C ARG A 414 6.44 -20.38 -11.21
N LYS A 415 6.02 -19.53 -10.26
CA LYS A 415 4.77 -19.75 -9.54
C LYS A 415 3.54 -19.59 -10.45
N LEU A 416 3.56 -18.63 -11.37
CA LEU A 416 2.50 -18.45 -12.37
C LEU A 416 2.50 -19.57 -13.44
N GLY A 417 3.68 -20.04 -13.87
CA GLY A 417 3.80 -20.99 -14.99
C GLY A 417 3.62 -22.45 -14.60
N ALA A 418 3.93 -22.82 -13.35
CA ALA A 418 3.97 -24.21 -12.90
C ALA A 418 3.11 -24.48 -11.65
N GLU A 419 3.35 -23.75 -10.55
CA GLU A 419 2.74 -24.07 -9.25
C GLU A 419 1.24 -23.75 -9.23
N LEU A 420 0.86 -22.54 -9.63
CA LEU A 420 -0.54 -22.10 -9.66
C LEU A 420 -1.39 -22.94 -10.65
N PRO A 421 -0.98 -23.17 -11.92
CA PRO A 421 -1.73 -24.05 -12.83
C PRO A 421 -1.94 -25.45 -12.27
N ALA A 422 -0.94 -26.02 -11.58
CA ALA A 422 -1.05 -27.35 -10.97
C ALA A 422 -2.04 -27.40 -9.79
N LEU A 423 -2.15 -26.31 -9.03
CA LEU A 423 -3.14 -26.15 -7.95
C LEU A 423 -4.56 -25.98 -8.52
N LEU A 424 -4.70 -25.17 -9.57
CA LEU A 424 -5.98 -24.96 -10.24
C LEU A 424 -6.48 -26.24 -10.93
N LEU A 425 -5.60 -26.99 -11.59
CA LEU A 425 -5.94 -28.24 -12.27
C LEU A 425 -6.54 -29.28 -11.32
N ARG A 426 -6.01 -29.39 -10.10
CA ARG A 426 -6.52 -30.31 -9.06
C ARG A 426 -7.64 -29.72 -8.21
N ARG A 427 -8.07 -28.47 -8.48
CA ARG A 427 -9.07 -27.72 -7.71
C ARG A 427 -8.71 -27.60 -6.21
N ALA A 428 -7.45 -27.32 -5.92
CA ALA A 428 -6.96 -27.19 -4.55
C ALA A 428 -7.79 -26.15 -3.75
N PRO A 429 -8.09 -26.40 -2.47
CA PRO A 429 -8.70 -25.40 -1.59
C PRO A 429 -7.76 -24.22 -1.34
N VAL A 430 -8.31 -23.07 -0.91
CA VAL A 430 -7.51 -21.85 -0.66
C VAL A 430 -6.40 -22.07 0.35
N GLN A 431 -6.66 -22.86 1.39
CA GLN A 431 -5.67 -23.20 2.40
C GLN A 431 -4.44 -23.91 1.80
N GLU A 432 -4.65 -24.90 0.93
CA GLU A 432 -3.56 -25.60 0.24
C GLU A 432 -2.82 -24.68 -0.74
N MET A 433 -3.54 -23.78 -1.43
CA MET A 433 -2.90 -22.76 -2.26
C MET A 433 -2.04 -21.79 -1.44
N GLN A 434 -2.53 -21.36 -0.27
CA GLN A 434 -1.80 -20.48 0.63
C GLN A 434 -0.51 -21.15 1.12
N GLU A 435 -0.56 -22.43 1.49
CA GLU A 435 0.60 -23.21 1.93
C GLU A 435 1.63 -23.43 0.81
N ALA A 436 1.17 -23.66 -0.43
CA ALA A 436 2.05 -23.92 -1.57
C ALA A 436 2.63 -22.63 -2.19
N LEU A 437 1.80 -21.61 -2.38
CA LEU A 437 2.19 -20.37 -3.04
C LEU A 437 2.85 -19.39 -2.07
N GLY A 438 2.45 -19.41 -0.79
CA GLY A 438 2.70 -18.34 0.16
C GLY A 438 1.65 -17.24 0.04
N ASN A 439 1.62 -16.37 1.05
CA ASN A 439 0.80 -15.16 1.08
C ASN A 439 1.51 -14.03 1.83
N GLY A 440 2.85 -14.09 1.90
CA GLY A 440 3.67 -13.05 2.48
C GLY A 440 3.74 -11.79 1.62
N THR A 441 4.49 -10.80 2.10
CA THR A 441 4.65 -9.52 1.41
C THR A 441 5.41 -9.64 0.10
N ALA A 442 6.17 -10.72 -0.11
CA ALA A 442 6.96 -10.90 -1.31
C ALA A 442 6.05 -11.09 -2.55
N ALA A 443 6.34 -10.40 -3.64
CA ALA A 443 5.58 -10.44 -4.90
C ALA A 443 5.48 -11.85 -5.50
N HIS A 444 6.48 -12.71 -5.30
CA HIS A 444 6.38 -14.10 -5.73
C HIS A 444 5.37 -14.90 -4.90
N GLU A 445 5.00 -14.47 -3.69
CA GLU A 445 3.94 -15.09 -2.89
C GLU A 445 2.58 -14.44 -3.15
N GLY A 446 2.49 -13.12 -2.97
CA GLY A 446 1.21 -12.40 -2.99
C GLY A 446 0.54 -12.37 -4.37
N ILE A 447 1.31 -12.19 -5.46
CA ILE A 447 0.76 -12.08 -6.82
C ILE A 447 0.11 -13.40 -7.27
N PRO A 448 0.81 -14.57 -7.20
CA PRO A 448 0.19 -15.83 -7.59
C PRO A 448 -0.97 -16.23 -6.69
N PHE A 449 -0.91 -15.92 -5.39
CA PHE A 449 -2.00 -16.24 -4.47
C PHE A 449 -3.26 -15.40 -4.74
N GLY A 450 -3.12 -14.08 -4.91
CA GLY A 450 -4.25 -13.20 -5.26
C GLY A 450 -4.88 -13.57 -6.61
N LEU A 451 -4.05 -13.87 -7.61
CA LEU A 451 -4.52 -14.40 -8.89
C LEU A 451 -5.23 -15.76 -8.74
N GLY A 452 -4.69 -16.66 -7.91
CA GLY A 452 -5.28 -17.97 -7.67
C GLY A 452 -6.64 -17.91 -6.96
N CYS A 453 -6.82 -16.98 -6.03
CA CYS A 453 -8.12 -16.70 -5.41
C CYS A 453 -9.17 -16.31 -6.45
N PHE A 454 -8.84 -15.39 -7.36
CA PHE A 454 -9.72 -15.03 -8.47
C PHE A 454 -10.00 -16.20 -9.42
N LEU A 455 -8.97 -16.91 -9.87
CA LEU A 455 -9.11 -17.96 -10.89
C LEU A 455 -9.90 -19.19 -10.42
N ARG A 456 -10.08 -19.39 -9.10
CA ARG A 456 -10.96 -20.45 -8.58
C ARG A 456 -12.44 -20.14 -8.78
N THR A 457 -12.82 -18.88 -8.68
CA THR A 457 -14.21 -18.42 -8.65
C THR A 457 -14.37 -17.09 -9.41
N PRO A 458 -14.01 -17.03 -10.71
CA PRO A 458 -13.90 -15.76 -11.42
C PRO A 458 -15.24 -15.01 -11.54
N GLY A 459 -16.37 -15.73 -11.50
CA GLY A 459 -17.71 -15.17 -11.59
C GLY A 459 -18.37 -14.79 -10.26
N ASP A 460 -17.70 -15.00 -9.12
CA ASP A 460 -18.23 -14.66 -7.79
C ASP A 460 -17.25 -13.79 -7.02
N PHE A 461 -17.62 -12.52 -6.86
CA PHE A 461 -16.78 -11.52 -6.19
C PHE A 461 -16.48 -11.88 -4.73
N ALA A 462 -17.47 -12.36 -3.99
CA ALA A 462 -17.29 -12.67 -2.58
C ALA A 462 -16.35 -13.87 -2.43
N GLU A 463 -16.59 -14.93 -3.19
CA GLU A 463 -15.75 -16.14 -3.17
C GLU A 463 -14.33 -15.91 -3.71
N ALA A 464 -14.11 -14.91 -4.57
CA ALA A 464 -12.77 -14.53 -5.03
C ALA A 464 -12.02 -13.68 -4.00
N VAL A 465 -12.67 -12.67 -3.41
CA VAL A 465 -12.00 -11.62 -2.62
C VAL A 465 -11.97 -11.92 -1.13
N VAL A 466 -13.02 -12.50 -0.56
CA VAL A 466 -13.08 -12.78 0.88
C VAL A 466 -12.00 -13.78 1.29
N PRO A 467 -11.76 -14.90 0.58
CA PRO A 467 -10.67 -15.81 0.95
C PRO A 467 -9.29 -15.15 0.84
N ALA A 468 -9.08 -14.29 -0.16
CA ALA A 468 -7.84 -13.52 -0.31
C ALA A 468 -7.57 -12.60 0.91
N ALA A 469 -8.62 -11.97 1.45
CA ALA A 469 -8.49 -11.17 2.66
C ALA A 469 -8.38 -12.03 3.94
N ARG A 470 -9.05 -13.18 3.99
CA ARG A 470 -9.19 -13.99 5.22
C ARG A 470 -7.92 -14.72 5.62
N HIS A 471 -7.07 -15.12 4.67
CA HIS A 471 -5.88 -15.92 4.97
C HIS A 471 -4.70 -15.11 5.54
N GLY A 472 -4.88 -13.81 5.78
CA GLY A 472 -3.89 -12.97 6.44
C GLY A 472 -2.63 -12.75 5.61
N GLY A 473 -1.48 -12.60 6.26
CA GLY A 473 -0.22 -12.28 5.58
C GLY A 473 -0.27 -10.88 4.96
N ASP A 474 0.02 -10.78 3.65
CA ASP A 474 -0.15 -9.57 2.85
C ASP A 474 -1.56 -9.41 2.29
N ALA A 475 -2.55 -9.67 3.15
CA ALA A 475 -3.97 -9.68 2.84
C ALA A 475 -4.44 -8.43 2.08
N ARG A 476 -3.85 -7.27 2.38
CA ARG A 476 -4.17 -5.99 1.73
C ARG A 476 -3.84 -6.02 0.24
N ALA A 477 -2.61 -6.38 -0.14
CA ALA A 477 -2.23 -6.44 -1.54
C ALA A 477 -2.94 -7.61 -2.25
N VAL A 478 -2.99 -8.79 -1.63
CA VAL A 478 -3.59 -10.00 -2.21
C VAL A 478 -5.07 -9.80 -2.51
N ALA A 479 -5.84 -9.26 -1.56
CA ALA A 479 -7.27 -9.02 -1.77
C ALA A 479 -7.53 -7.89 -2.78
N ALA A 480 -6.70 -6.85 -2.82
CA ALA A 480 -6.77 -5.81 -3.84
C ALA A 480 -6.51 -6.37 -5.25
N ILE A 481 -5.50 -7.24 -5.41
CA ILE A 481 -5.20 -7.94 -6.66
C ILE A 481 -6.38 -8.81 -7.11
N ALA A 482 -6.90 -9.65 -6.21
CA ALA A 482 -8.05 -10.51 -6.49
C ALA A 482 -9.30 -9.69 -6.86
N GLY A 483 -9.55 -8.60 -6.13
CA GLY A 483 -10.67 -7.70 -6.34
C GLY A 483 -10.57 -6.94 -7.66
N ALA A 484 -9.38 -6.47 -8.04
CA ALA A 484 -9.13 -5.82 -9.32
C ALA A 484 -9.46 -6.76 -10.50
N LEU A 485 -8.99 -8.00 -10.43
CA LEU A 485 -9.21 -9.00 -11.47
C LEU A 485 -10.66 -9.45 -11.55
N CYS A 486 -11.28 -9.75 -10.41
CA CYS A 486 -12.68 -10.16 -10.38
C CYS A 486 -13.60 -9.04 -10.86
N GLY A 487 -13.40 -7.82 -10.35
CA GLY A 487 -14.14 -6.64 -10.79
C GLY A 487 -13.93 -6.29 -12.26
N ALA A 488 -12.72 -6.46 -12.79
CA ALA A 488 -12.45 -6.31 -14.23
C ALA A 488 -13.19 -7.36 -15.09
N TYR A 489 -13.47 -8.55 -14.56
CA TYR A 489 -14.14 -9.63 -15.28
C TYR A 489 -15.66 -9.51 -15.25
N ILE A 490 -16.23 -9.24 -14.07
CA ILE A 490 -17.69 -9.23 -13.83
C ILE A 490 -18.31 -7.82 -13.89
N GLY A 491 -17.49 -6.76 -13.86
CA GLY A 491 -17.93 -5.36 -13.82
C GLY A 491 -18.40 -4.88 -12.44
N GLU A 492 -18.69 -3.58 -12.31
CA GLU A 492 -19.26 -3.00 -11.08
C GLU A 492 -20.60 -3.66 -10.77
N SER A 493 -21.41 -3.94 -11.80
CA SER A 493 -22.72 -4.58 -11.67
C SER A 493 -22.66 -5.97 -11.01
N GLY A 494 -21.53 -6.68 -11.12
CA GLY A 494 -21.31 -7.96 -10.47
C GLY A 494 -20.80 -7.87 -9.02
N ILE A 495 -20.42 -6.68 -8.54
CA ILE A 495 -19.94 -6.50 -7.15
C ILE A 495 -21.14 -6.34 -6.22
N PRO A 496 -21.29 -7.18 -5.17
CA PRO A 496 -22.42 -7.05 -4.26
C PRO A 496 -22.46 -5.69 -3.55
N GLU A 497 -23.62 -5.02 -3.58
CA GLU A 497 -23.79 -3.66 -3.06
C GLU A 497 -23.39 -3.51 -1.58
N ARG A 498 -23.47 -4.58 -0.78
CA ARG A 498 -23.00 -4.59 0.62
C ARG A 498 -21.50 -4.28 0.79
N PHE A 499 -20.69 -4.53 -0.25
CA PHE A 499 -19.28 -4.17 -0.28
C PHE A 499 -19.07 -2.73 -0.76
N LEU A 500 -19.91 -2.23 -1.68
CA LEU A 500 -19.79 -0.89 -2.24
C LEU A 500 -20.37 0.20 -1.34
N ALA A 501 -21.46 -0.09 -0.61
CA ALA A 501 -22.22 0.89 0.18
C ALA A 501 -21.40 1.60 1.28
N ARG A 502 -20.27 1.02 1.69
CA ARG A 502 -19.41 1.56 2.75
C ARG A 502 -18.04 2.01 2.24
N LEU A 503 -17.80 1.95 0.93
CA LEU A 503 -16.54 2.39 0.34
C LEU A 503 -16.53 3.94 0.23
N PRO A 504 -15.64 4.65 0.94
CA PRO A 504 -15.67 6.11 0.99
C PRO A 504 -15.46 6.77 -0.38
N GLU A 505 -14.59 6.18 -1.20
CA GLU A 505 -14.12 6.74 -2.48
C GLU A 505 -14.87 6.18 -3.70
N ARG A 506 -16.04 5.57 -3.50
CA ARG A 506 -16.78 4.90 -4.59
C ARG A 506 -17.01 5.84 -5.77
N ARG A 507 -17.37 7.10 -5.50
CA ARG A 507 -17.69 8.09 -6.53
C ARG A 507 -16.44 8.49 -7.30
N GLU A 508 -15.39 8.87 -6.58
CA GLU A 508 -14.11 9.31 -7.14
C GLU A 508 -13.46 8.21 -7.99
N LEU A 509 -13.50 6.95 -7.53
CA LEU A 509 -13.00 5.80 -8.28
C LEU A 509 -13.83 5.54 -9.55
N GLY A 510 -15.15 5.71 -9.48
CA GLY A 510 -16.04 5.60 -10.63
C GLY A 510 -15.76 6.67 -11.69
N GLU A 511 -15.57 7.92 -11.27
CA GLU A 511 -15.20 9.05 -12.15
C GLU A 511 -13.81 8.83 -12.78
N ALA A 512 -12.84 8.38 -11.99
CA ALA A 512 -11.50 8.06 -12.48
C ALA A 512 -11.52 6.93 -13.53
N ALA A 513 -12.30 5.86 -13.30
CA ALA A 513 -12.46 4.77 -14.27
C ALA A 513 -13.00 5.26 -15.62
N GLU A 514 -13.98 6.16 -15.60
CA GLU A 514 -14.57 6.72 -16.82
C GLU A 514 -13.59 7.62 -17.58
N GLY A 515 -12.83 8.45 -16.86
CA GLY A 515 -11.77 9.27 -17.45
C GLY A 515 -10.65 8.43 -18.09
N LEU A 516 -10.22 7.36 -17.41
CA LEU A 516 -9.22 6.43 -17.94
C LEU A 516 -9.73 5.69 -19.18
N LEU A 517 -11.01 5.27 -19.20
CA LEU A 517 -11.61 4.63 -20.37
C LEU A 517 -11.66 5.59 -21.58
N ALA A 518 -12.02 6.85 -21.34
CA ALA A 518 -12.09 7.86 -22.39
C ALA A 518 -10.72 8.10 -23.04
N LEU A 519 -9.63 8.05 -22.26
CA LEU A 519 -8.25 8.15 -22.77
C LEU A 519 -7.81 6.84 -23.45
N ALA A 520 -8.09 5.68 -22.86
CA ALA A 520 -7.70 4.38 -23.39
C ALA A 520 -8.24 4.13 -24.82
N ARG A 521 -9.44 4.62 -25.12
CA ARG A 521 -10.07 4.54 -26.46
C ARG A 521 -9.57 5.57 -27.47
N ARG A 522 -8.78 6.56 -27.05
CA ARG A 522 -8.15 7.52 -27.96
C ARG A 522 -6.78 7.04 -28.45
N ASP A 523 -6.10 6.23 -27.62
CA ASP A 523 -4.74 5.76 -27.86
C ASP A 523 -4.67 4.38 -28.55
N GLY A 524 -5.79 3.64 -28.59
CA GLY A 524 -5.97 2.40 -29.35
C GLY A 524 -6.85 2.64 -30.56
#